data_AF-A0A0J8JKW4-F1
#
_entry.id   AF-A0A0J8JKW4-F1
#
_cell.length_a   1.000
_cell.length_b   1.000
_cell.length_c   1.000
_cell.angle_alpha   90.00
_cell.angle_beta   90.00
_cell.angle_gamma   90.00
#
_symmetry.space_group_name_H-M   'P 1'
#
loop_
_entity.id
_entity.type
_entity.pdbx_description
1 polymer ?
#
loop_
_entity_poly.entity_id
_entity_poly.type
_entity_poly.pdbx_seq_one_letter_code
_entity_poly.pdbx_strand_id
1 'polypeptide(L)'
;MKLKTLSKKQIRNLQIYGLILCGYVLWCFVTDRSLEFVFIIIAIVQLLVSFYFEEDQRLNSQLPIVQNPTDYLRFSNDEIVFNNHRFMQNNIRKVAIEPVGDVVYFSLPFNPIAPGVIAGFRFPVQLKDNFESYILSHLPRVC
;
A
#
# COMPACT_ATOMS: atom_id res chain seq x y z
N MET A 1 5.74 21.60 7.55
CA MET A 1 6.16 20.19 7.66
C MET A 1 5.34 19.55 8.79
N LYS A 2 4.23 18.87 8.48
CA LYS A 2 3.40 18.20 9.50
C LYS A 2 4.09 16.88 9.88
N LEU A 3 4.56 16.77 11.12
CA LEU A 3 5.08 15.51 11.66
C LEU A 3 3.94 14.47 11.62
N LYS A 4 4.10 13.43 10.79
CA LYS A 4 3.21 12.27 10.74
C LYS A 4 3.18 11.67 12.15
N THR A 5 2.01 11.64 12.79
CA THR A 5 1.85 11.00 14.09
C THR A 5 2.11 9.50 13.95
N LEU A 6 3.14 9.01 14.64
CA LEU A 6 3.53 7.61 14.66
C LEU A 6 2.37 6.72 15.15
N SER A 7 2.20 5.55 14.53
CA SER A 7 1.22 4.55 14.97
C SER A 7 1.56 4.03 16.38
N LYS A 8 0.55 3.66 17.18
CA LYS A 8 0.76 3.04 18.50
C LYS A 8 1.70 1.82 18.43
N LYS A 9 1.61 1.04 17.35
CA LYS A 9 2.47 -0.14 17.13
C LYS A 9 3.91 0.24 16.79
N GLN A 10 4.12 1.30 16.00
CA GLN A 10 5.46 1.86 15.72
C GLN A 10 6.14 2.38 16.99
N ILE A 11 5.39 3.09 17.84
CA ILE A 11 5.91 3.58 19.13
C ILE A 11 6.33 2.40 20.00
N ARG A 12 5.49 1.37 20.11
CA ARG A 12 5.81 0.16 20.87
C ARG A 12 7.05 -0.55 20.31
N ASN A 13 7.16 -0.69 18.99
CA ASN A 13 8.34 -1.29 18.36
C ASN A 13 9.60 -0.47 18.65
N LEU A 14 9.53 0.86 18.52
CA LEU A 14 10.65 1.76 18.86
C LEU A 14 11.11 1.59 20.30
N GLN A 15 10.17 1.47 21.25
CA GLN A 15 10.48 1.23 22.66
C GLN A 15 11.19 -0.11 22.86
N ILE A 16 10.70 -1.19 22.23
CA ILE A 16 11.31 -2.53 22.33
C ILE A 16 12.73 -2.51 21.76
N TYR A 17 12.93 -1.98 20.56
CA TYR A 17 14.26 -1.93 19.95
C TYR A 17 15.21 -0.99 20.71
N GLY A 18 14.71 0.11 21.27
CA GLY A 18 15.48 0.98 22.15
C GLY A 18 15.96 0.25 23.40
N LEU A 19 15.11 -0.55 24.05
CA LEU A 19 15.49 -1.36 25.20
C LEU A 19 16.53 -2.42 24.85
N ILE A 20 16.36 -3.11 23.72
CA ILE A 20 17.33 -4.11 23.23
C ILE A 20 18.70 -3.47 22.99
N LEU A 21 18.72 -2.30 22.34
CA LEU A 21 19.96 -1.60 22.01
C LEU A 21 20.65 -1.06 23.27
N CYS A 22 19.91 -0.50 24.22
CA CYS A 22 20.44 -0.11 25.52
C CYS A 22 21.01 -1.31 26.30
N GLY A 23 20.29 -2.44 26.29
CA GLY A 23 20.76 -3.68 26.92
C GLY A 23 22.05 -4.21 26.29
N TYR A 24 22.16 -4.16 24.96
CA TYR A 24 23.36 -4.55 24.24
C TYR A 24 24.57 -3.67 24.57
N VAL A 25 24.38 -2.34 24.58
CA VAL A 25 25.45 -1.40 24.93
C VAL A 25 25.92 -1.62 26.38
N LEU A 26 24.99 -1.82 27.31
CA LEU A 26 25.30 -2.08 28.70
C LEU A 26 26.03 -3.42 28.89
N TRP A 27 25.63 -4.45 28.14
CA TRP A 27 26.32 -5.74 28.11
C TRP A 27 27.76 -5.63 27.60
N CYS A 28 27.97 -4.92 26.49
CA CYS A 28 29.32 -4.67 25.96
C CYS A 28 30.19 -3.93 26.98
N PHE A 29 29.64 -2.94 27.68
CA PHE A 29 30.35 -2.21 28.73
C PHE A 29 30.73 -3.09 29.92
N VAL A 30 29.83 -3.97 30.38
CA VAL A 30 30.10 -4.89 31.50
C VAL A 30 31.10 -5.99 31.14
N THR A 31 31.10 -6.44 29.89
CA THR A 31 31.93 -7.57 29.42
C THR A 31 33.22 -7.14 28.73
N ASP A 32 33.50 -5.83 28.66
CA ASP A 32 34.62 -5.21 27.95
C ASP A 32 34.75 -5.69 26.49
N ARG A 33 33.61 -5.98 25.87
CA ARG A 33 33.49 -6.44 24.49
C ARG A 33 33.40 -5.23 23.56
N SER A 34 34.02 -5.32 22.39
CA SER A 34 33.83 -4.32 21.35
C SER A 34 32.37 -4.25 20.88
N LEU A 35 31.92 -3.04 20.58
CA LEU A 35 30.63 -2.83 19.94
C LEU A 35 30.72 -3.31 18.50
N GLU A 36 30.02 -4.40 18.20
CA GLU A 36 29.92 -4.91 16.83
C GLU A 36 28.83 -4.14 16.08
N PHE A 37 29.26 -3.31 15.13
CA PHE A 37 28.36 -2.53 14.27
C PHE A 37 27.33 -3.39 13.53
N VAL A 38 27.61 -4.67 13.30
CA VAL A 38 26.70 -5.62 12.66
C VAL A 38 25.38 -5.73 13.43
N PHE A 39 25.40 -5.81 14.77
CA PHE A 39 24.19 -5.89 15.59
C PHE A 39 23.35 -4.61 15.51
N ILE A 40 24.02 -3.46 15.49
CA ILE A 40 23.36 -2.15 15.36
C ILE A 40 22.69 -2.03 13.98
N ILE A 41 23.39 -2.44 12.91
CA ILE A 41 22.86 -2.42 11.54
C ILE A 41 21.65 -3.35 11.43
N ILE A 42 21.71 -4.57 11.97
CA ILE A 42 20.58 -5.51 11.96
C ILE A 42 19.36 -4.90 12.68
N ALA A 43 19.56 -4.29 13.86
CA ALA A 43 18.47 -3.64 14.60
C ALA A 43 17.83 -2.49 13.80
N ILE A 44 18.63 -1.67 13.13
CA ILE A 44 18.15 -0.57 12.28
C ILE A 44 17.38 -1.11 11.07
N VAL A 45 17.93 -2.10 10.37
CA VAL A 45 17.28 -2.70 9.19
C VAL A 45 15.94 -3.32 9.57
N GLN A 46 15.88 -4.06 10.68
CA GLN A 46 14.65 -4.69 11.16
C GLN A 46 13.58 -3.65 11.56
N LEU A 47 14.02 -2.54 12.17
CA LEU A 47 13.16 -1.40 12.46
C LEU A 47 12.61 -0.80 11.17
N LEU A 48 13.47 -0.50 10.20
CA LEU A 48 13.08 0.06 8.90
C LEU A 48 12.06 -0.84 8.18
N VAL A 49 12.30 -2.15 8.12
CA VAL A 49 11.37 -3.12 7.52
C VAL A 49 9.99 -3.06 8.19
N SER A 50 9.93 -2.99 9.52
CA SER A 50 8.66 -2.82 10.25
C SER A 50 7.93 -1.51 9.91
N PHE A 51 8.68 -0.42 9.68
CA PHE A 51 8.10 0.86 9.28
C PHE A 51 7.57 0.84 7.84
N TYR A 52 8.33 0.28 6.90
CA TYR A 52 7.93 0.17 5.49
C TYR A 52 6.71 -0.75 5.29
N PHE A 53 6.71 -1.93 5.93
CA PHE A 53 5.59 -2.87 5.81
C PHE A 53 4.28 -2.32 6.40
N GLU A 54 4.35 -1.56 7.50
CA GLU A 54 3.14 -0.96 8.07
C GLU A 54 2.59 0.20 7.25
N GLU A 55 3.45 0.95 6.57
CA GLU A 55 3.02 2.02 5.67
C GLU A 55 2.31 1.46 4.44
N ASP A 56 2.87 0.40 3.83
CA ASP A 56 2.26 -0.31 2.71
C ASP A 56 0.93 -0.98 3.12
N GLN A 57 0.89 -1.65 4.27
CA GLN A 57 -0.37 -2.21 4.80
C GLN A 57 -1.43 -1.13 5.08
N ARG A 58 -1.04 0.04 5.60
CA ARG A 58 -1.99 1.14 5.83
C ARG A 58 -2.56 1.66 4.52
N LEU A 59 -1.70 1.87 3.52
CA LEU A 59 -2.10 2.33 2.19
C LEU A 59 -3.07 1.34 1.53
N ASN A 60 -2.77 0.05 1.61
CA ASN A 60 -3.59 -1.03 1.05
C ASN A 60 -4.87 -1.31 1.86
N SER A 61 -4.86 -1.08 3.18
CA SER A 61 -6.04 -1.25 4.04
C SER A 61 -7.09 -0.16 3.90
N GLN A 62 -6.74 1.01 3.33
CA GLN A 62 -7.63 2.14 3.14
C GLN A 62 -8.54 2.02 1.92
N LEU A 63 -8.25 1.09 1.01
CA LEU A 63 -9.07 0.89 -0.18
C LEU A 63 -10.45 0.33 0.22
N PRO A 64 -11.56 0.95 -0.18
CA PRO A 64 -12.90 0.47 0.18
C PRO A 64 -13.15 -0.92 -0.42
N ILE A 65 -13.88 -1.77 0.30
CA ILE A 65 -14.40 -3.03 -0.24
C ILE A 65 -15.74 -2.73 -0.92
N VAL A 66 -15.81 -2.99 -2.21
CA VAL A 66 -16.94 -2.70 -3.09
C VAL A 66 -17.56 -4.01 -3.54
N GLN A 67 -18.88 -4.14 -3.34
CA GLN A 67 -19.62 -5.34 -3.74
C GLN A 67 -19.91 -5.37 -5.25
N ASN A 68 -20.14 -4.21 -5.87
CA ASN A 68 -20.40 -4.07 -7.30
C ASN A 68 -19.29 -3.23 -7.96
N PRO A 69 -18.21 -3.84 -8.46
CA PRO A 69 -17.05 -3.12 -8.96
C PRO A 69 -17.34 -2.32 -10.25
N THR A 70 -18.28 -2.79 -11.07
CA THR A 70 -18.75 -2.13 -12.31
C THR A 70 -19.63 -0.90 -12.05
N ASP A 71 -20.26 -0.81 -10.87
CA ASP A 71 -20.99 0.40 -10.48
C ASP A 71 -20.06 1.49 -9.96
N TYR A 72 -18.96 1.07 -9.34
CA TYR A 72 -18.00 1.96 -8.70
C TYR A 72 -17.00 2.58 -9.69
N LEU A 73 -16.72 1.86 -10.76
CA LEU A 73 -15.96 2.32 -11.92
C LEU A 73 -16.82 2.19 -13.17
N ARG A 74 -17.27 3.32 -13.71
CA ARG A 74 -18.11 3.37 -14.92
C ARG A 74 -17.38 4.08 -16.05
N PHE A 75 -17.51 3.54 -17.26
CA PHE A 75 -17.06 4.19 -18.49
C PHE A 75 -18.27 4.84 -19.17
N SER A 76 -18.19 6.12 -19.51
CA SER A 76 -19.25 6.87 -20.18
C SER A 76 -18.66 7.93 -21.10
N ASN A 77 -18.92 7.83 -22.41
CA ASN A 77 -18.60 8.86 -23.41
C ASN A 77 -17.18 9.46 -23.25
N ASP A 78 -16.15 8.61 -23.34
CA ASP A 78 -14.72 8.95 -23.18
C ASP A 78 -14.27 9.39 -21.77
N GLU A 79 -15.17 9.40 -20.79
CA GLU A 79 -14.85 9.62 -19.38
C GLU A 79 -14.93 8.33 -18.58
N ILE A 80 -14.04 8.24 -17.60
CA ILE A 80 -14.13 7.25 -16.54
C ILE A 80 -14.62 7.97 -15.29
N VAL A 81 -15.72 7.46 -14.73
CA VAL A 81 -16.28 7.88 -13.46
C VAL A 81 -15.82 6.88 -12.41
N PHE A 82 -14.97 7.34 -11.51
CA PHE A 82 -14.50 6.58 -10.36
C PHE A 82 -14.95 7.30 -9.09
N ASN A 83 -15.91 6.72 -8.39
CA ASN A 83 -16.58 7.36 -7.26
C ASN A 83 -17.11 8.77 -7.65
N ASN A 84 -16.64 9.84 -7.00
CA ASN A 84 -17.01 11.23 -7.31
C ASN A 84 -16.04 11.94 -8.26
N HIS A 85 -15.06 11.23 -8.81
CA HIS A 85 -14.05 11.78 -9.71
C HIS A 85 -14.31 11.35 -11.15
N ARG A 86 -14.04 12.27 -12.07
CA ARG A 86 -14.11 12.03 -13.51
C ARG A 86 -12.77 12.34 -14.14
N PHE A 87 -12.31 11.48 -15.03
CA PHE A 87 -11.09 11.70 -15.79
C PHE A 87 -11.22 11.07 -17.18
N MET A 88 -10.46 11.62 -18.11
CA MET A 88 -10.46 11.17 -19.50
C MET A 88 -9.92 9.74 -19.61
N GLN A 89 -10.65 8.89 -20.32
CA GLN A 89 -10.30 7.49 -20.56
C GLN A 89 -8.95 7.33 -21.26
N ASN A 90 -8.60 8.27 -22.14
CA ASN A 90 -7.32 8.29 -22.86
C ASN A 90 -6.09 8.38 -21.94
N ASN A 91 -6.26 8.80 -20.69
CA ASN A 91 -5.17 8.87 -19.71
C ASN A 91 -4.85 7.51 -19.08
N ILE A 92 -5.71 6.51 -19.27
CA ILE A 92 -5.55 5.17 -18.67
C ILE A 92 -5.23 4.17 -19.76
N ARG A 93 -3.96 3.75 -19.77
CA ARG A 93 -3.44 2.74 -20.72
C ARG A 93 -3.38 1.34 -20.14
N LYS A 94 -3.24 1.24 -18.82
CA LYS A 94 -3.08 0.00 -18.08
C LYS A 94 -3.74 0.16 -16.71
N VAL A 95 -4.28 -0.92 -16.18
CA VAL A 95 -4.80 -1.01 -14.81
C VAL A 95 -4.11 -2.16 -14.10
N ALA A 96 -4.05 -2.12 -12.78
CA ALA A 96 -3.60 -3.25 -11.98
C ALA A 96 -4.81 -3.96 -11.37
N ILE A 97 -4.89 -5.27 -11.61
CA ILE A 97 -5.88 -6.18 -11.04
C ILE A 97 -5.09 -7.34 -10.43
N GLU A 98 -5.15 -7.50 -9.11
CA GLU A 98 -4.38 -8.52 -8.40
C GLU A 98 -5.25 -9.27 -7.38
N PRO A 99 -5.45 -10.59 -7.54
CA PRO A 99 -6.13 -11.40 -6.53
C PRO A 99 -5.21 -11.69 -5.34
N VAL A 100 -5.70 -11.43 -4.13
CA VAL A 100 -5.00 -11.73 -2.87
C VAL A 100 -5.98 -12.38 -1.90
N GLY A 101 -5.92 -13.71 -1.78
CA GLY A 101 -6.88 -14.49 -1.00
C GLY A 101 -8.30 -14.37 -1.56
N ASP A 102 -9.26 -14.00 -0.71
CA ASP A 102 -10.69 -13.92 -1.07
C ASP A 102 -11.10 -12.58 -1.72
N VAL A 103 -10.15 -11.65 -1.90
CA VAL A 103 -10.40 -10.33 -2.48
C VAL A 103 -9.49 -10.05 -3.67
N VAL A 104 -9.94 -9.19 -4.57
CA VAL A 104 -9.18 -8.67 -5.70
C VAL A 104 -8.95 -7.19 -5.49
N TYR A 105 -7.70 -6.77 -5.67
CA TYR A 105 -7.28 -5.38 -5.64
C TYR A 105 -7.34 -4.81 -7.05
N PHE A 106 -8.06 -3.72 -7.21
CA PHE A 106 -8.04 -2.90 -8.42
C PHE A 106 -7.39 -1.56 -8.13
N SER A 107 -6.49 -1.12 -9.00
CA SER A 107 -6.00 0.25 -8.99
C SER A 107 -5.77 0.81 -10.38
N LEU A 108 -6.05 2.11 -10.50
CA LEU A 108 -5.73 2.92 -11.66
C LEU A 108 -4.26 3.36 -11.62
N PRO A 109 -3.65 3.61 -12.79
CA PRO A 109 -2.26 4.05 -12.88
C PRO A 109 -2.05 5.41 -12.20
N PHE A 110 -0.81 5.69 -11.79
CA PHE A 110 -0.42 6.80 -10.90
C PHE A 110 -1.09 8.16 -11.21
N ASN A 111 -1.60 8.80 -10.15
CA ASN A 111 -2.14 10.17 -10.12
C ASN A 111 -3.32 10.50 -11.05
N PRO A 112 -4.41 9.69 -11.10
CA PRO A 112 -5.57 10.08 -11.89
C PRO A 112 -6.45 11.14 -11.16
N ILE A 113 -6.25 11.29 -9.84
CA ILE A 113 -7.05 12.19 -8.98
C ILE A 113 -6.15 13.28 -8.36
N ALA A 114 -5.10 12.89 -7.63
CA ALA A 114 -4.14 13.81 -7.03
C ALA A 114 -2.79 13.10 -6.76
N PRO A 115 -1.67 13.85 -6.69
CA PRO A 115 -0.36 13.30 -6.34
C PRO A 115 -0.38 12.53 -5.01
N GLY A 116 0.03 11.26 -5.04
CA GLY A 116 0.15 10.41 -3.85
C GLY A 116 -1.17 9.78 -3.36
N VAL A 117 -2.26 9.91 -4.13
CA VAL A 117 -3.53 9.21 -3.86
C VAL A 117 -3.67 8.02 -4.80
N ILE A 118 -3.77 6.82 -4.23
CA ILE A 118 -4.09 5.62 -5.00
C ILE A 118 -5.59 5.61 -5.28
N ALA A 119 -5.96 5.67 -6.56
CA ALA A 119 -7.33 5.46 -7.00
C ALA A 119 -7.55 3.97 -7.21
N GLY A 120 -8.06 3.29 -6.17
CA GLY A 120 -8.31 1.86 -6.19
C GLY A 120 -9.43 1.43 -5.26
N PHE A 121 -9.82 0.17 -5.35
CA PHE A 121 -10.75 -0.47 -4.43
C PHE A 121 -10.49 -1.97 -4.40
N ARG A 122 -11.12 -2.65 -3.45
CA ARG A 122 -11.10 -4.11 -3.32
C ARG A 122 -12.48 -4.67 -3.60
N PHE A 123 -12.58 -5.86 -4.16
CA PHE A 123 -13.86 -6.51 -4.44
C PHE A 123 -13.76 -8.04 -4.31
N PRO A 124 -14.88 -8.78 -4.16
CA PRO A 124 -14.85 -10.24 -4.01
C PRO A 124 -14.23 -10.94 -5.22
N VAL A 125 -13.40 -11.95 -4.98
CA VAL A 125 -12.66 -12.67 -6.05
C VAL A 125 -13.57 -13.33 -7.09
N GLN A 126 -14.80 -13.68 -6.70
CA GLN A 126 -15.79 -14.29 -7.60
C GLN A 126 -16.19 -13.36 -8.76
N LEU A 127 -15.99 -12.05 -8.62
CA LEU A 127 -16.31 -11.06 -9.64
C LEU A 127 -15.12 -10.71 -10.55
N LYS A 128 -13.95 -11.32 -10.32
CA LYS A 128 -12.70 -11.01 -11.04
C LYS A 128 -12.88 -11.08 -12.55
N ASP A 129 -13.32 -12.21 -13.07
CA ASP A 129 -13.33 -12.47 -14.52
C ASP A 129 -14.36 -11.59 -15.24
N ASN A 130 -15.49 -11.33 -14.59
CA ASN A 130 -16.52 -10.42 -15.11
C ASN A 130 -15.99 -8.97 -15.14
N PHE A 131 -15.33 -8.54 -14.06
CA PHE A 131 -14.75 -7.21 -13.99
C PHE A 131 -13.58 -7.01 -14.97
N GLU A 132 -12.69 -7.99 -15.11
CA GLU A 132 -11.61 -7.96 -16.12
C GLU A 132 -12.19 -7.84 -17.53
N SER A 133 -13.21 -8.63 -17.85
CA SER A 133 -13.90 -8.55 -19.15
C SER A 133 -14.54 -7.18 -19.38
N TYR A 134 -15.14 -6.60 -18.33
CA TYR A 134 -15.70 -5.25 -18.36
C TYR A 134 -14.63 -4.18 -18.61
N ILE A 135 -13.47 -4.27 -17.95
CA ILE A 135 -12.36 -3.34 -18.17
C ILE A 135 -11.83 -3.46 -19.61
N LEU A 136 -11.60 -4.68 -20.08
CA LEU A 136 -11.01 -4.94 -21.40
C LEU A 136 -11.93 -4.56 -22.56
N SER A 137 -13.24 -4.53 -22.36
CA SER A 137 -14.18 -4.07 -23.38
C SER A 137 -14.19 -2.54 -23.53
N HIS A 138 -13.74 -1.81 -22.51
CA HIS A 138 -13.72 -0.35 -22.52
C HIS A 138 -12.32 0.22 -22.75
N LEU A 139 -11.26 -0.36 -22.17
CA LEU A 139 -9.92 0.18 -22.37
C LEU A 139 -9.46 0.02 -23.84
N PRO A 140 -8.80 1.04 -24.41
CA PRO A 140 -8.25 0.93 -25.76
C PRO A 140 -7.26 -0.23 -25.78
N ARG A 141 -7.49 -1.22 -26.67
CA ARG A 141 -6.55 -2.31 -26.91
C ARG A 141 -5.22 -1.69 -27.32
N VAL A 142 -4.26 -1.69 -26.42
CA VAL A 142 -2.87 -1.38 -26.77
C VAL A 142 -2.38 -2.58 -27.58
N CYS A 143 -2.43 -2.46 -28.90
CA CYS A 143 -1.64 -3.31 -29.80
C CYS A 143 -0.14 -3.07 -29.55
#